data_AF-A0A150QDX5-F1
#
_entry.id   AF-A0A150QDX5-F1
#
_cell.length_a   1.000
_cell.length_b   1.000
_cell.length_c   1.000
_cell.angle_alpha   90.00
_cell.angle_beta   90.00
_cell.angle_gamma   90.00
#
_symmetry.space_group_name_H-M   'P 1'
#
loop_
_entity.id
_entity.type
_entity.pdbx_description
1 polymer ?
#
loop_
_entity_poly.entity_id
_entity_poly.type
_entity_poly.pdbx_seq_one_letter_code
_entity_poly.pdbx_strand_id
1 'polypeptide(L)'
;MAKSSSVKKKSAPRQPSEPAAPPQAAAAFDKALPEIEALSPDRLIPLNLDVPRAVSQVLGVLPGLRALRGDIAAHLPTFDIARLDRLETYALAAWYAHLLWLSSGGAENALKPLLAEAAPLRENLLGDAEALARRGLLDAATVADIRAGQGHIDIANDLVALSALFSASWSEIAGKTAATEEEVKRAGEIGPQLLAALGVREHGKGPGPTEAADRRARAFALLVHAYDQIRRAVAFLRWDEEDADVIAPSLYKGRTGRATSTTDTTEAPADEAPAGPTASPGTPAPVTPAGT
;
A
#
# COMPACT_ATOMS: atom_id res chain seq x y z
N MET A 1 -43.26 17.90 -47.24
CA MET A 1 -41.96 17.20 -47.40
C MET A 1 -40.89 17.99 -46.67
N ALA A 2 -40.51 17.59 -45.46
CA ALA A 2 -39.50 18.26 -44.66
C ALA A 2 -38.37 17.25 -44.36
N LYS A 3 -37.15 17.58 -44.80
CA LYS A 3 -35.93 16.80 -44.56
C LYS A 3 -35.48 17.07 -43.13
N SER A 4 -35.38 16.02 -42.30
CA SER A 4 -34.81 16.12 -40.96
C SER A 4 -33.44 15.44 -40.96
N SER A 5 -32.41 16.26 -40.73
CA SER A 5 -30.99 15.91 -40.77
C SER A 5 -30.60 15.06 -39.56
N SER A 6 -29.99 13.90 -39.82
CA SER A 6 -29.50 12.97 -38.80
C SER A 6 -28.16 13.48 -38.23
N VAL A 7 -28.17 14.03 -37.02
CA VAL A 7 -26.94 14.38 -36.29
C VAL A 7 -26.37 13.11 -35.65
N LYS A 8 -25.18 12.70 -36.10
CA LYS A 8 -24.36 11.64 -35.52
C LYS A 8 -24.00 12.00 -34.08
N LYS A 9 -24.44 11.16 -33.12
CA LYS A 9 -24.09 11.28 -31.70
C LYS A 9 -22.63 10.82 -31.51
N LYS A 10 -21.76 11.76 -31.15
CA LYS A 10 -20.33 11.56 -30.87
C LYS A 10 -20.19 10.76 -29.57
N SER A 11 -19.41 9.69 -29.62
CA SER A 11 -19.12 8.79 -28.49
C SER A 11 -18.36 9.52 -27.38
N ALA A 12 -18.83 9.38 -26.13
CA ALA A 12 -18.20 9.93 -24.94
C ALA A 12 -16.90 9.16 -24.57
N PRO A 13 -15.93 9.79 -23.89
CA PRO A 13 -14.68 9.15 -23.50
C PRO A 13 -14.90 8.12 -22.37
N ARG A 14 -14.19 6.98 -22.42
CA ARG A 14 -14.16 5.96 -21.35
C ARG A 14 -13.55 6.57 -20.08
N GLN A 15 -14.29 6.49 -18.98
CA GLN A 15 -13.81 6.87 -17.66
C GLN A 15 -12.69 5.91 -17.18
N PRO A 16 -11.72 6.41 -16.38
CA PRO A 16 -10.79 5.56 -15.65
C PRO A 16 -11.56 4.69 -14.64
N SER A 17 -11.20 3.42 -14.55
CA SER A 17 -11.81 2.45 -13.64
C SER A 17 -11.67 2.87 -12.17
N GLU A 18 -12.80 3.11 -11.51
CA GLU A 18 -12.93 3.30 -10.06
C GLU A 18 -12.18 2.20 -9.27
N PRO A 19 -11.59 2.52 -8.10
CA PRO A 19 -11.12 1.51 -7.17
C PRO A 19 -12.30 0.62 -6.76
N ALA A 20 -12.16 -0.69 -6.97
CA ALA A 20 -13.20 -1.69 -6.76
C ALA A 20 -13.90 -1.54 -5.39
N ALA A 21 -15.22 -1.32 -5.44
CA ALA A 21 -16.07 -1.08 -4.29
C ALA A 21 -16.00 -2.21 -3.23
N PRO A 22 -16.31 -1.90 -1.94
CA PRO A 22 -16.35 -2.86 -0.82
C PRO A 22 -17.05 -4.23 -1.10
N PRO A 23 -18.15 -4.30 -1.89
CA PRO A 23 -18.80 -5.57 -2.20
C PRO A 23 -17.93 -6.56 -2.98
N GLN A 24 -17.05 -6.08 -3.87
CA GLN A 24 -16.16 -6.95 -4.65
C GLN A 24 -15.06 -7.54 -3.77
N ALA A 25 -14.58 -6.79 -2.79
CA ALA A 25 -13.59 -7.24 -1.83
C ALA A 25 -14.14 -8.30 -0.87
N ALA A 26 -15.38 -8.13 -0.40
CA ALA A 26 -16.07 -9.14 0.40
C ALA A 26 -16.23 -10.46 -0.36
N ALA A 27 -16.73 -10.40 -1.61
CA ALA A 27 -16.88 -11.59 -2.45
C ALA A 27 -15.53 -12.27 -2.78
N ALA A 28 -14.46 -11.50 -2.95
CA ALA A 28 -13.11 -12.04 -3.16
C ALA A 28 -12.59 -12.75 -1.89
N PHE A 29 -12.87 -12.18 -0.71
CA PHE A 29 -12.55 -12.80 0.57
C PHE A 29 -13.26 -14.13 0.75
N ASP A 30 -14.57 -14.19 0.52
CA ASP A 30 -15.34 -15.43 0.62
C ASP A 30 -14.80 -16.53 -0.31
N LYS A 31 -14.39 -16.15 -1.52
CA LYS A 31 -13.76 -17.07 -2.49
C LYS A 31 -12.39 -17.57 -2.05
N ALA A 32 -11.61 -16.74 -1.36
CA ALA A 32 -10.26 -17.09 -0.89
C ALA A 32 -10.27 -17.73 0.51
N LEU A 33 -11.38 -17.66 1.23
CA LEU A 33 -11.49 -18.09 2.63
C LEU A 33 -10.99 -19.53 2.88
N PRO A 34 -11.32 -20.54 2.03
CA PRO A 34 -10.82 -21.90 2.24
C PRO A 34 -9.29 -22.00 2.23
N GLU A 35 -8.61 -21.21 1.38
CA GLU A 35 -7.14 -21.18 1.33
C GLU A 35 -6.52 -20.35 2.45
N ILE A 36 -7.20 -19.28 2.86
CA ILE A 36 -6.80 -18.47 4.01
C ILE A 36 -6.80 -19.33 5.27
N GLU A 37 -7.87 -20.10 5.49
CA GLU A 37 -8.00 -20.99 6.64
C GLU A 37 -7.06 -22.21 6.55
N ALA A 38 -6.81 -22.73 5.35
CA ALA A 38 -5.90 -23.86 5.14
C ALA A 38 -4.40 -23.50 5.26
N LEU A 39 -4.02 -22.22 5.25
CA LEU A 39 -2.62 -21.82 5.32
C LEU A 39 -1.99 -22.22 6.67
N SER A 40 -0.87 -22.96 6.69
CA SER A 40 -0.24 -23.33 7.96
C SER A 40 0.27 -22.10 8.74
N PRO A 41 0.21 -22.06 10.08
CA PRO A 41 0.80 -20.98 10.90
C PRO A 41 2.28 -20.71 10.58
N ASP A 42 3.05 -21.73 10.25
CA ASP A 42 4.48 -21.67 9.91
C ASP A 42 4.75 -21.01 8.54
N ARG A 43 3.70 -20.81 7.75
CA ARG A 43 3.73 -20.05 6.48
C ARG A 43 3.32 -18.60 6.66
N LEU A 44 2.98 -18.17 7.88
CA LEU A 44 2.68 -16.77 8.14
C LEU A 44 3.93 -15.91 7.99
N ILE A 45 3.75 -14.72 7.43
CA ILE A 45 4.81 -13.74 7.25
C ILE A 45 4.63 -12.67 8.31
N PRO A 46 5.71 -12.22 8.98
CA PRO A 46 5.63 -11.07 9.87
C PRO A 46 4.99 -9.87 9.16
N LEU A 47 3.93 -9.31 9.74
CA LEU A 47 3.20 -8.13 9.23
C LEU A 47 4.01 -6.85 9.44
N ASN A 48 5.18 -6.78 8.79
CA ASN A 48 6.06 -5.60 8.76
C ASN A 48 5.79 -4.70 7.55
N LEU A 49 4.82 -5.07 6.71
CA LEU A 49 4.40 -4.38 5.50
C LEU A 49 3.03 -3.72 5.72
N ASP A 50 2.86 -2.55 5.13
CA ASP A 50 1.56 -1.89 5.03
C ASP A 50 0.67 -2.68 4.03
N VAL A 51 -0.39 -3.31 4.56
CA VAL A 51 -1.30 -4.16 3.78
C VAL A 51 -1.97 -3.36 2.65
N PRO A 52 -2.60 -2.19 2.89
CA PRO A 52 -3.15 -1.36 1.82
C PRO A 52 -2.14 -1.03 0.71
N ARG A 53 -0.92 -0.62 1.07
CA ARG A 53 0.13 -0.30 0.10
C ARG A 53 0.51 -1.51 -0.74
N ALA A 54 0.69 -2.67 -0.12
CA ALA A 54 1.02 -3.91 -0.84
C ALA A 54 -0.10 -4.32 -1.80
N VAL A 55 -1.37 -4.21 -1.37
CA VAL A 55 -2.53 -4.47 -2.24
C VAL A 55 -2.55 -3.52 -3.43
N SER A 56 -2.41 -2.21 -3.19
CA SER A 56 -2.37 -1.19 -4.25
C SER A 56 -1.26 -1.46 -5.27
N GLN A 57 -0.06 -1.79 -4.79
CA GLN A 57 1.06 -2.14 -5.66
C GLN A 57 0.78 -3.37 -6.51
N VAL A 58 0.25 -4.46 -5.93
CA VAL A 58 -0.08 -5.69 -6.66
C VAL A 58 -1.16 -5.43 -7.71
N LEU A 59 -2.22 -4.72 -7.36
CA LEU A 59 -3.31 -4.39 -8.29
C LEU A 59 -2.82 -3.47 -9.42
N GLY A 60 -1.90 -2.54 -9.13
CA GLY A 60 -1.31 -1.65 -10.13
C GLY A 60 -0.50 -2.38 -11.20
N VAL A 61 0.22 -3.45 -10.83
CA VAL A 61 1.07 -4.20 -11.78
C VAL A 61 0.36 -5.40 -12.43
N LEU A 62 -0.81 -5.79 -11.92
CA LEU A 62 -1.58 -6.92 -12.39
C LEU A 62 -1.87 -6.92 -13.91
N PRO A 63 -2.20 -5.79 -14.58
CA PRO A 63 -2.37 -5.78 -16.03
C PRO A 63 -1.10 -6.20 -16.79
N GLY A 64 0.07 -5.75 -16.34
CA GLY A 64 1.36 -6.14 -16.91
C GLY A 64 1.66 -7.61 -16.69
N LEU A 65 1.38 -8.14 -15.50
CA LEU A 65 1.53 -9.57 -15.20
C LEU A 65 0.60 -10.43 -16.06
N ARG A 66 -0.63 -9.99 -16.30
CA ARG A 66 -1.60 -10.69 -17.17
C ARG A 66 -1.14 -10.76 -18.62
N ALA A 67 -0.42 -9.76 -19.12
CA ALA A 67 0.15 -9.79 -20.46
C ALA A 67 1.16 -10.94 -20.63
N LEU A 68 1.90 -11.28 -19.57
CA LEU A 68 2.88 -12.37 -19.56
C LEU A 68 2.25 -13.76 -19.31
N ARG A 69 0.94 -13.86 -19.07
CA ARG A 69 0.28 -15.13 -18.72
C ARG A 69 0.54 -16.24 -19.75
N GLY A 70 0.50 -15.89 -21.05
CA GLY A 70 0.74 -16.83 -22.14
C GLY A 70 2.16 -17.39 -22.12
N ASP A 71 3.15 -16.50 -21.95
CA ASP A 71 4.56 -16.87 -21.93
C ASP A 71 4.91 -17.70 -20.70
N ILE A 72 4.34 -17.37 -19.53
CA ILE A 72 4.47 -18.17 -18.31
C ILE A 72 3.91 -19.58 -18.55
N ALA A 73 2.71 -19.71 -19.11
CA ALA A 73 2.12 -21.02 -19.36
C ALA A 73 2.92 -21.85 -20.39
N ALA A 74 3.54 -21.21 -21.38
CA ALA A 74 4.31 -21.88 -22.42
C ALA A 74 5.71 -22.32 -21.96
N HIS A 75 6.45 -21.46 -21.26
CA HIS A 75 7.86 -21.70 -20.92
C HIS A 75 8.05 -22.24 -19.49
N LEU A 76 7.04 -22.14 -18.62
CA LEU A 76 7.08 -22.62 -17.24
C LEU A 76 5.92 -23.61 -16.99
N PRO A 77 5.90 -24.79 -17.62
CA PRO A 77 4.77 -25.72 -17.54
C PRO A 77 4.53 -26.31 -16.15
N THR A 78 5.53 -26.27 -15.26
CA THR A 78 5.41 -26.69 -13.86
C THR A 78 4.93 -25.56 -12.94
N PHE A 79 4.87 -24.32 -13.43
CA PHE A 79 4.35 -23.19 -12.67
C PHE A 79 2.83 -23.29 -12.54
N ASP A 80 2.34 -23.12 -11.32
CA ASP A 80 0.91 -23.05 -11.04
C ASP A 80 0.34 -21.70 -11.50
N ILE A 81 -0.14 -21.66 -12.75
CA ILE A 81 -0.71 -20.46 -13.37
C ILE A 81 -1.94 -19.93 -12.62
N ALA A 82 -2.60 -20.77 -11.84
CA ALA A 82 -3.74 -20.35 -11.02
C ALA A 82 -3.33 -19.28 -10.00
N ARG A 83 -2.06 -19.22 -9.59
CA ARG A 83 -1.54 -18.14 -8.72
C ARG A 83 -1.70 -16.76 -9.37
N LEU A 84 -1.40 -16.66 -10.67
CA LEU A 84 -1.58 -15.42 -11.42
C LEU A 84 -3.06 -15.13 -11.66
N ASP A 85 -3.84 -16.15 -12.03
CA ASP A 85 -5.28 -15.99 -12.28
C ASP A 85 -6.04 -15.52 -11.04
N ARG A 86 -5.59 -15.95 -9.84
CA ARG A 86 -6.20 -15.63 -8.55
C ARG A 86 -5.55 -14.47 -7.81
N LEU A 87 -4.49 -13.88 -8.36
CA LEU A 87 -3.74 -12.80 -7.69
C LEU A 87 -4.63 -11.62 -7.29
N GLU A 88 -5.55 -11.20 -8.18
CA GLU A 88 -6.53 -10.15 -7.87
C GLU A 88 -7.44 -10.55 -6.70
N THR A 89 -7.87 -11.82 -6.66
CA THR A 89 -8.73 -12.34 -5.59
C THR A 89 -8.00 -12.29 -4.26
N TYR A 90 -6.74 -12.71 -4.21
CA TYR A 90 -5.94 -12.66 -2.99
C TYR A 90 -5.65 -11.21 -2.54
N ALA A 91 -5.42 -10.29 -3.47
CA ALA A 91 -5.19 -8.88 -3.14
C ALA A 91 -6.44 -8.25 -2.51
N LEU A 92 -7.60 -8.46 -3.12
CA LEU A 92 -8.89 -7.97 -2.60
C LEU A 92 -9.31 -8.68 -1.30
N ALA A 93 -9.00 -9.97 -1.15
CA ALA A 93 -9.23 -10.71 0.09
C ALA A 93 -8.36 -10.20 1.25
N ALA A 94 -7.07 -9.96 1.01
CA ALA A 94 -6.16 -9.38 2.00
C ALA A 94 -6.60 -7.97 2.42
N TRP A 95 -7.09 -7.19 1.46
CA TRP A 95 -7.72 -5.89 1.73
C TRP A 95 -8.94 -6.04 2.64
N TYR A 96 -9.92 -6.86 2.26
CA TYR A 96 -11.12 -7.05 3.08
C TYR A 96 -10.82 -7.60 4.49
N ALA A 97 -9.89 -8.55 4.62
CA ALA A 97 -9.44 -9.07 5.91
C ALA A 97 -8.82 -7.97 6.78
N HIS A 98 -8.07 -7.05 6.18
CA HIS A 98 -7.54 -5.88 6.87
C HIS A 98 -8.67 -4.96 7.37
N LEU A 99 -9.72 -4.74 6.57
CA LEU A 99 -10.89 -3.96 6.95
C LEU A 99 -11.69 -4.59 8.10
N LEU A 100 -11.88 -5.90 8.07
CA LEU A 100 -12.49 -6.65 9.18
C LEU A 100 -11.69 -6.50 10.48
N TRP A 101 -10.37 -6.59 10.40
CA TRP A 101 -9.49 -6.36 11.55
C TRP A 101 -9.54 -4.91 12.06
N LEU A 102 -9.64 -3.93 11.16
CA LEU A 102 -9.89 -2.53 11.49
C LEU A 102 -11.27 -2.27 12.09
N SER A 103 -12.11 -3.29 12.31
CA SER A 103 -13.48 -3.09 12.77
C SER A 103 -13.84 -3.97 13.97
N SER A 104 -13.12 -5.07 14.18
CA SER A 104 -13.30 -6.03 15.27
C SER A 104 -12.75 -5.60 16.64
N GLY A 105 -12.44 -4.32 16.84
CA GLY A 105 -11.87 -3.82 18.10
C GLY A 105 -10.35 -3.94 18.23
N GLY A 106 -9.64 -4.58 17.28
CA GLY A 106 -8.22 -4.26 17.02
C GLY A 106 -8.02 -2.81 16.55
N ALA A 107 -9.13 -2.17 16.17
CA ALA A 107 -9.32 -0.89 15.54
C ALA A 107 -9.23 0.35 16.43
N GLU A 108 -9.53 0.28 17.73
CA GLU A 108 -9.41 1.49 18.56
C GLU A 108 -7.97 2.02 18.55
N ASN A 109 -6.99 1.12 18.34
CA ASN A 109 -5.59 1.46 18.16
C ASN A 109 -5.21 1.86 16.72
N ALA A 110 -6.02 1.57 15.69
CA ALA A 110 -5.68 1.81 14.28
C ALA A 110 -6.54 2.90 13.60
N LEU A 111 -7.80 3.08 14.01
CA LEU A 111 -8.66 4.18 13.57
C LEU A 111 -8.15 5.52 14.10
N LYS A 112 -7.66 5.54 15.35
CA LYS A 112 -7.09 6.74 15.95
C LYS A 112 -5.89 7.30 15.17
N PRO A 113 -4.86 6.51 14.80
CA PRO A 113 -3.77 7.00 13.96
C PRO A 113 -4.22 7.34 12.54
N LEU A 114 -5.14 6.57 11.93
CA LEU A 114 -5.70 6.92 10.61
C LEU A 114 -6.43 8.26 10.63
N LEU A 115 -7.24 8.54 11.66
CA LEU A 115 -7.90 9.84 11.83
C LEU A 115 -6.91 10.95 12.16
N ALA A 116 -5.87 10.66 12.94
CA ALA A 116 -4.82 11.62 13.26
C ALA A 116 -3.99 12.01 12.04
N GLU A 117 -3.89 11.15 11.02
CA GLU A 117 -3.29 11.46 9.72
C GLU A 117 -4.32 12.12 8.76
N ALA A 118 -5.53 11.57 8.69
CA ALA A 118 -6.59 11.99 7.75
C ALA A 118 -7.08 13.42 8.01
N ALA A 119 -7.29 13.78 9.28
CA ALA A 119 -7.82 15.09 9.64
C ALA A 119 -6.91 16.25 9.22
N PRO A 120 -5.61 16.29 9.57
CA PRO A 120 -4.73 17.37 9.12
C PRO A 120 -4.50 17.33 7.60
N LEU A 121 -4.42 16.13 6.99
CA LEU A 121 -4.27 16.01 5.54
C LEU A 121 -5.48 16.62 4.79
N ARG A 122 -6.70 16.36 5.27
CA ARG A 122 -7.93 16.95 4.73
C ARG A 122 -7.88 18.47 4.86
N GLU A 123 -7.58 18.99 6.04
CA GLU A 123 -7.56 20.45 6.27
C GLU A 123 -6.54 21.14 5.37
N ASN A 124 -5.33 20.59 5.22
CA ASN A 124 -4.30 21.15 4.34
C ASN A 124 -4.74 21.15 2.87
N LEU A 125 -5.16 20.00 2.34
CA LEU A 125 -5.59 19.88 0.95
C LEU A 125 -6.83 20.72 0.65
N LEU A 126 -7.76 20.85 1.60
CA LEU A 126 -8.93 21.70 1.45
C LEU A 126 -8.56 23.19 1.43
N GLY A 127 -7.61 23.60 2.28
CA GLY A 127 -7.07 24.96 2.28
C GLY A 127 -6.40 25.33 0.95
N ASP A 128 -5.59 24.42 0.40
CA ASP A 128 -5.00 24.55 -0.93
C ASP A 128 -6.07 24.61 -2.02
N ALA A 129 -7.08 23.73 -1.97
CA ALA A 129 -8.17 23.69 -2.93
C ALA A 129 -8.97 25.01 -2.96
N GLU A 130 -9.24 25.59 -1.80
CA GLU A 130 -9.91 26.89 -1.70
C GLU A 130 -9.07 28.02 -2.29
N ALA A 131 -7.77 28.02 -2.03
CA ALA A 131 -6.86 29.04 -2.57
C ALA A 131 -6.81 28.98 -4.11
N LEU A 132 -6.79 27.77 -4.68
CA LEU A 132 -6.87 27.54 -6.12
C LEU A 132 -8.23 27.93 -6.70
N ALA A 133 -9.34 27.58 -6.02
CA ALA A 133 -10.69 27.93 -6.43
C ALA A 133 -10.92 29.45 -6.49
N ARG A 134 -10.44 30.21 -5.50
CA ARG A 134 -10.50 31.68 -5.51
C ARG A 134 -9.73 32.31 -6.69
N ARG A 135 -8.77 31.59 -7.25
CA ARG A 135 -7.98 32.00 -8.42
C ARG A 135 -8.53 31.44 -9.74
N GLY A 136 -9.66 30.73 -9.70
CA GLY A 136 -10.30 30.12 -10.87
C GLY A 136 -9.54 28.93 -11.44
N LEU A 137 -8.65 28.31 -10.65
CA LEU A 137 -7.86 27.14 -11.07
C LEU A 137 -8.54 25.80 -10.70
N LEU A 138 -9.52 25.83 -9.79
CA LEU A 138 -10.38 24.70 -9.45
C LEU A 138 -11.84 25.19 -9.40
N ASP A 139 -12.78 24.26 -9.57
CA ASP A 139 -14.20 24.57 -9.46
C ASP A 139 -14.60 24.90 -8.01
N ALA A 140 -15.03 26.14 -7.78
CA ALA A 140 -15.37 26.64 -6.45
C ALA A 140 -16.61 25.97 -5.86
N ALA A 141 -17.55 25.51 -6.69
CA ALA A 141 -18.73 24.78 -6.23
C ALA A 141 -18.34 23.40 -5.67
N THR A 142 -17.54 22.64 -6.42
CA THR A 142 -17.00 21.34 -5.97
C THR A 142 -16.22 21.46 -4.67
N VAL A 143 -15.38 22.50 -4.52
CA VAL A 143 -14.61 22.71 -3.27
C VAL A 143 -15.54 23.06 -2.09
N ALA A 144 -16.58 23.86 -2.31
CA ALA A 144 -17.55 24.20 -1.28
C ALA A 144 -18.35 22.98 -0.81
N ASP A 145 -18.73 22.09 -1.72
CA ASP A 145 -19.44 20.84 -1.42
C ASP A 145 -18.58 19.91 -0.56
N ILE A 146 -17.29 19.76 -0.88
CA ILE A 146 -16.33 18.99 -0.07
C ILE A 146 -16.20 19.60 1.34
N ARG A 147 -16.14 20.94 1.45
CA ARG A 147 -16.02 21.61 2.75
C ARG A 147 -17.22 21.37 3.66
N ALA A 148 -18.41 21.18 3.10
CA ALA A 148 -19.65 21.02 3.85
C ALA A 148 -19.70 19.71 4.67
N GLY A 149 -18.87 18.72 4.32
CA GLY A 149 -18.77 17.45 5.04
C GLY A 149 -18.41 17.58 6.52
N GLN A 150 -19.11 16.85 7.39
CA GLN A 150 -18.89 16.79 8.84
C GLN A 150 -18.85 15.35 9.38
N GLY A 151 -17.78 15.03 10.11
CA GLY A 151 -17.62 13.73 10.77
C GLY A 151 -16.67 12.79 10.02
N HIS A 152 -16.45 11.58 10.56
CA HIS A 152 -15.38 10.71 10.08
C HIS A 152 -15.65 10.11 8.68
N ILE A 153 -16.91 9.82 8.36
CA ILE A 153 -17.31 9.35 7.03
C ILE A 153 -17.05 10.45 6.00
N ASP A 154 -17.39 11.69 6.35
CA ASP A 154 -17.17 12.83 5.47
C ASP A 154 -15.68 13.15 5.31
N ILE A 155 -14.86 13.07 6.36
CA ILE A 155 -13.40 13.19 6.23
C ILE A 155 -12.85 12.19 5.19
N ALA A 156 -13.37 10.97 5.22
CA ALA A 156 -12.94 9.91 4.33
C ALA A 156 -13.36 10.17 2.88
N ASN A 157 -14.61 10.58 2.65
CA ASN A 157 -15.13 10.97 1.34
C ASN A 157 -14.39 12.20 0.78
N ASP A 158 -14.13 13.20 1.63
CA ASP A 158 -13.47 14.43 1.25
C ASP A 158 -12.04 14.17 0.78
N LEU A 159 -11.30 13.28 1.45
CA LEU A 159 -9.95 12.89 1.00
C LEU A 159 -9.96 12.22 -0.37
N VAL A 160 -10.95 11.37 -0.66
CA VAL A 160 -11.13 10.78 -2.00
C VAL A 160 -11.44 11.86 -3.03
N ALA A 161 -12.38 12.76 -2.71
CA ALA A 161 -12.79 13.84 -3.61
C ALA A 161 -11.65 14.83 -3.89
N LEU A 162 -10.89 15.23 -2.86
CA LEU A 162 -9.72 16.10 -2.97
C LEU A 162 -8.63 15.41 -3.82
N SER A 163 -8.32 14.15 -3.55
CA SER A 163 -7.34 13.39 -4.34
C SER A 163 -7.70 13.39 -5.83
N ALA A 164 -8.97 13.13 -6.16
CA ALA A 164 -9.45 13.14 -7.54
C ALA A 164 -9.40 14.55 -8.17
N LEU A 165 -9.82 15.59 -7.43
CA LEU A 165 -9.84 16.97 -7.90
C LEU A 165 -8.44 17.49 -8.23
N PHE A 166 -7.46 17.27 -7.35
CA PHE A 166 -6.07 17.65 -7.57
C PHE A 166 -5.45 16.85 -8.72
N SER A 167 -5.67 15.53 -8.75
CA SER A 167 -5.11 14.67 -9.81
C SER A 167 -5.62 15.06 -11.20
N ALA A 168 -6.90 15.40 -11.33
CA ALA A 168 -7.51 15.82 -12.59
C ALA A 168 -6.94 17.15 -13.13
N SER A 169 -6.49 18.03 -12.24
CA SER A 169 -6.04 19.39 -12.58
C SER A 169 -4.53 19.58 -12.39
N TRP A 170 -3.77 18.50 -12.11
CA TRP A 170 -2.38 18.58 -11.66
C TRP A 170 -1.47 19.34 -12.62
N SER A 171 -1.61 19.11 -13.93
CA SER A 171 -0.84 19.82 -14.96
C SER A 171 -1.01 21.33 -14.96
N GLU A 172 -2.15 21.84 -14.46
CA GLU A 172 -2.47 23.26 -14.42
C GLU A 172 -2.11 23.92 -13.09
N ILE A 173 -2.11 23.15 -12.00
CA ILE A 173 -1.87 23.63 -10.63
C ILE A 173 -0.47 23.31 -10.10
N ALA A 174 0.29 22.44 -10.76
CA ALA A 174 1.67 22.11 -10.40
C ALA A 174 2.52 23.40 -10.32
N GLY A 175 3.12 23.64 -9.15
CA GLY A 175 3.89 24.85 -8.85
C GLY A 175 3.06 26.06 -8.39
N LYS A 176 1.74 25.91 -8.21
CA LYS A 176 0.82 26.98 -7.74
C LYS A 176 0.10 26.64 -6.42
N THR A 177 0.40 25.49 -5.84
CA THR A 177 -0.17 24.98 -4.58
C THR A 177 0.95 24.49 -3.67
N ALA A 178 0.71 24.46 -2.36
CA ALA A 178 1.63 23.85 -1.40
C ALA A 178 1.46 22.33 -1.34
N ALA A 179 0.30 21.81 -1.75
CA ALA A 179 0.02 20.38 -1.83
C ALA A 179 1.05 19.66 -2.70
N THR A 180 1.54 18.53 -2.20
CA THR A 180 2.47 17.65 -2.91
C THR A 180 1.74 16.52 -3.63
N GLU A 181 2.36 15.94 -4.66
CA GLU A 181 1.78 14.79 -5.37
C GLU A 181 1.65 13.58 -4.44
N GLU A 182 2.59 13.46 -3.50
CA GLU A 182 2.58 12.45 -2.45
C GLU A 182 1.37 12.60 -1.51
N GLU A 183 1.05 13.81 -1.06
CA GLU A 183 -0.12 14.08 -0.21
C GLU A 183 -1.43 13.81 -0.95
N VAL A 184 -1.53 14.25 -2.22
CA VAL A 184 -2.70 13.99 -3.08
C VAL A 184 -2.93 12.50 -3.27
N LYS A 185 -1.86 11.74 -3.54
CA LYS A 185 -1.92 10.28 -3.63
C LYS A 185 -2.32 9.65 -2.30
N ARG A 186 -1.73 10.12 -1.19
CA ARG A 186 -2.01 9.60 0.15
C ARG A 186 -3.46 9.81 0.56
N ALA A 187 -4.07 10.93 0.20
CA ALA A 187 -5.49 11.19 0.43
C ALA A 187 -6.38 10.15 -0.26
N GLY A 188 -6.06 9.80 -1.52
CA GLY A 188 -6.76 8.76 -2.27
C GLY A 188 -6.60 7.35 -1.70
N GLU A 189 -5.55 7.10 -0.91
CA GLU A 189 -5.32 5.82 -0.22
C GLU A 189 -6.00 5.76 1.15
N ILE A 190 -5.93 6.84 1.96
CA ILE A 190 -6.47 6.88 3.32
C ILE A 190 -7.99 6.98 3.33
N GLY A 191 -8.60 7.74 2.42
CA GLY A 191 -10.05 7.92 2.38
C GLY A 191 -10.80 6.58 2.32
N PRO A 192 -10.48 5.67 1.37
CA PRO A 192 -11.11 4.35 1.31
C PRO A 192 -10.81 3.46 2.53
N GLN A 193 -9.61 3.56 3.13
CA GLN A 193 -9.27 2.85 4.39
C GLN A 193 -10.20 3.28 5.52
N LEU A 194 -10.44 4.59 5.64
CA LEU A 194 -11.25 5.17 6.68
C LEU A 194 -12.74 4.84 6.48
N LEU A 195 -13.27 4.95 5.27
CA LEU A 195 -14.65 4.55 4.94
C LEU A 195 -14.90 3.08 5.28
N ALA A 196 -13.97 2.21 4.90
CA ALA A 196 -14.13 0.79 5.11
C ALA A 196 -14.02 0.38 6.59
N ALA A 197 -13.16 1.04 7.38
CA ALA A 197 -13.12 0.87 8.83
C ALA A 197 -14.42 1.36 9.52
N LEU A 198 -15.06 2.39 8.97
CA LEU A 198 -16.32 2.95 9.50
C LEU A 198 -17.54 2.09 9.11
N GLY A 199 -17.64 1.66 7.85
CA GLY A 199 -18.81 0.89 7.36
C GLY A 199 -18.97 -0.50 7.99
N VAL A 200 -17.86 -1.15 8.36
CA VAL A 200 -17.93 -2.44 9.06
C VAL A 200 -18.32 -2.27 10.54
N ARG A 201 -18.07 -1.11 11.17
CA ARG A 201 -18.62 -0.80 12.51
C ARG A 201 -20.15 -0.69 12.50
N GLU A 202 -20.74 -0.18 11.43
CA GLU A 202 -22.20 -0.01 11.30
C GLU A 202 -22.96 -1.31 11.03
N HIS A 203 -22.32 -2.35 10.47
CA HIS A 203 -22.98 -3.59 10.05
C HIS A 203 -22.87 -4.79 11.04
N GLY A 204 -22.41 -4.58 12.28
CA GLY A 204 -22.54 -5.57 13.36
C GLY A 204 -21.41 -6.60 13.49
N LYS A 205 -21.45 -7.38 14.59
CA LYS A 205 -20.34 -8.21 15.16
C LYS A 205 -19.53 -8.99 14.12
N GLY A 206 -18.42 -8.39 13.70
CA GLY A 206 -17.32 -9.11 13.07
C GLY A 206 -16.66 -10.12 14.02
N PRO A 207 -15.75 -10.96 13.50
CA PRO A 207 -14.96 -11.89 14.31
C PRO A 207 -14.25 -11.15 15.47
N GLY A 208 -13.93 -11.86 16.55
CA GLY A 208 -13.19 -11.25 17.68
C GLY A 208 -11.83 -10.68 17.24
N PRO A 209 -11.22 -9.75 18.02
CA PRO A 209 -9.97 -9.07 17.63
C PRO A 209 -8.85 -10.03 17.20
N THR A 210 -8.75 -11.19 17.85
CA THR A 210 -7.76 -12.24 17.58
C THR A 210 -8.04 -13.00 16.28
N GLU A 211 -9.28 -13.40 16.03
CA GLU A 211 -9.68 -14.12 14.81
C GLU A 211 -9.57 -13.21 13.57
N ALA A 212 -9.91 -11.93 13.71
CA ALA A 212 -9.72 -10.95 12.65
C ALA A 212 -8.23 -10.70 12.35
N ALA A 213 -7.39 -10.63 13.39
CA ALA A 213 -5.94 -10.48 13.24
C ALA A 213 -5.30 -11.69 12.55
N ASP A 214 -5.72 -12.90 12.92
CA ASP A 214 -5.26 -14.15 12.32
C ASP A 214 -5.68 -14.25 10.84
N ARG A 215 -6.96 -14.00 10.52
CA ARG A 215 -7.44 -13.94 9.12
C ARG A 215 -6.70 -12.89 8.30
N ARG A 216 -6.43 -11.71 8.87
CA ARG A 216 -5.61 -10.68 8.22
C ARG A 216 -4.20 -11.18 7.92
N ALA A 217 -3.53 -11.80 8.89
CA ALA A 217 -2.18 -12.33 8.72
C ALA A 217 -2.13 -13.43 7.64
N ARG A 218 -3.09 -14.35 7.64
CA ARG A 218 -3.22 -15.44 6.66
C ARG A 218 -3.48 -14.93 5.26
N ALA A 219 -4.47 -14.04 5.11
CA ALA A 219 -4.81 -13.45 3.80
C ALA A 219 -3.65 -12.66 3.22
N PHE A 220 -2.94 -11.90 4.07
CA PHE A 220 -1.75 -11.17 3.66
C PHE A 220 -0.60 -12.11 3.25
N ALA A 221 -0.31 -13.14 4.04
CA ALA A 221 0.71 -14.12 3.70
C ALA A 221 0.38 -14.84 2.37
N LEU A 222 -0.89 -15.22 2.16
CA LEU A 222 -1.34 -15.85 0.92
C LEU A 222 -1.07 -14.96 -0.31
N LEU A 223 -1.40 -13.68 -0.23
CA LEU A 223 -1.09 -12.68 -1.26
C LEU A 223 0.42 -12.62 -1.55
N VAL A 224 1.24 -12.45 -0.50
CA VAL A 224 2.70 -12.31 -0.65
C VAL A 224 3.32 -13.57 -1.25
N HIS A 225 2.91 -14.76 -0.80
CA HIS A 225 3.40 -16.03 -1.35
C HIS A 225 3.03 -16.19 -2.82
N ALA A 226 1.79 -15.87 -3.20
CA ALA A 226 1.37 -15.94 -4.60
C ALA A 226 2.18 -14.95 -5.46
N TYR A 227 2.33 -13.71 -4.98
CA TYR A 227 3.06 -12.67 -5.69
C TYR A 227 4.56 -13.00 -5.83
N ASP A 228 5.21 -13.53 -4.79
CA ASP A 228 6.62 -13.93 -4.85
C ASP A 228 6.89 -15.04 -5.89
N GLN A 229 5.99 -16.03 -5.98
CA GLN A 229 6.10 -17.06 -7.02
C GLN A 229 5.95 -16.46 -8.43
N ILE A 230 5.02 -15.52 -8.62
CA ILE A 230 4.84 -14.84 -9.90
C ILE A 230 6.07 -13.99 -10.23
N ARG A 231 6.64 -13.29 -9.25
CA ARG A 231 7.90 -12.54 -9.43
C ARG A 231 9.03 -13.44 -9.90
N ARG A 232 9.17 -14.65 -9.34
CA ARG A 232 10.16 -15.63 -9.78
C ARG A 232 9.94 -16.08 -11.22
N ALA A 233 8.68 -16.29 -11.63
CA ALA A 233 8.34 -16.62 -13.01
C ALA A 233 8.69 -15.48 -13.97
N VAL A 234 8.35 -14.24 -13.62
CA VAL A 234 8.69 -13.05 -14.42
C VAL A 234 10.21 -12.87 -14.51
N ALA A 235 10.95 -13.01 -13.40
CA ALA A 235 12.40 -12.91 -13.38
C ALA A 235 13.09 -13.97 -14.24
N PHE A 236 12.52 -15.18 -14.31
CA PHE A 236 13.03 -16.23 -15.20
C PHE A 236 12.78 -15.89 -16.67
N LEU A 237 11.56 -15.46 -17.02
CA LEU A 237 11.21 -15.14 -18.40
C LEU A 237 11.95 -13.92 -18.94
N ARG A 238 12.18 -12.94 -18.06
CA ARG A 238 12.70 -11.62 -18.42
C ARG A 238 14.12 -11.40 -17.90
N TRP A 239 14.88 -12.49 -17.81
CA TRP A 239 16.22 -12.48 -17.25
C TRP A 239 17.17 -11.63 -18.09
N ASP A 240 17.06 -11.71 -19.42
CA ASP A 240 17.96 -11.04 -20.36
C ASP A 240 17.55 -9.58 -20.64
N GLU A 241 16.28 -9.21 -20.43
CA GLU A 241 15.78 -7.85 -20.69
C GLU A 241 15.92 -6.88 -19.53
N GLU A 242 16.36 -7.36 -18.35
CA GLU A 242 16.62 -6.57 -17.15
C GLU A 242 15.43 -5.71 -16.65
N ASP A 243 14.21 -5.97 -17.12
CA ASP A 243 13.00 -5.20 -16.80
C ASP A 243 12.02 -5.93 -15.86
N ALA A 244 12.39 -7.13 -15.39
CA ALA A 244 11.58 -7.96 -14.49
C ALA A 244 11.12 -7.20 -13.22
N ASP A 245 11.97 -6.34 -12.68
CA ASP A 245 11.72 -5.57 -11.46
C ASP A 245 10.81 -4.35 -11.68
N VAL A 246 10.67 -3.90 -12.94
CA VAL A 246 9.69 -2.87 -13.35
C VAL A 246 8.30 -3.50 -13.49
N ILE A 247 8.25 -4.70 -14.07
CA ILE A 247 7.00 -5.42 -14.34
C ILE A 247 6.42 -6.04 -13.07
N ALA A 248 7.27 -6.63 -12.25
CA ALA A 248 6.91 -7.18 -10.97
C ALA A 248 7.85 -6.56 -9.93
N PRO A 249 7.53 -5.42 -9.30
CA PRO A 249 8.38 -4.77 -8.29
C PRO A 249 8.28 -5.46 -6.93
N SER A 250 9.31 -5.31 -6.08
CA SER A 250 9.33 -5.98 -4.76
C SER A 250 8.39 -5.25 -3.82
N LEU A 251 7.60 -6.00 -3.05
CA LEU A 251 6.76 -5.43 -1.99
C LEU A 251 7.61 -4.84 -0.85
N TYR A 252 8.91 -5.17 -0.81
CA TYR A 252 9.87 -4.70 0.20
C TYR A 252 10.78 -3.56 -0.29
N LYS A 253 10.71 -3.16 -1.58
CA LYS A 253 11.57 -2.10 -2.14
C LYS A 253 11.12 -0.73 -1.59
N GLY A 254 12.06 0.01 -0.99
CA GLY A 254 11.81 1.27 -0.28
C GLY A 254 12.33 1.31 1.16
N ARG A 255 12.84 0.19 1.69
CA ARG A 255 13.39 0.10 3.06
C ARG A 255 14.92 0.16 3.15
N THR A 256 15.63 0.18 2.03
CA THR A 256 17.08 0.35 1.96
C THR A 256 17.46 1.83 1.97
N GLY A 257 17.14 2.50 3.07
CA GLY A 257 17.59 3.84 3.43
C GLY A 257 18.53 3.80 4.63
N ARG A 258 19.50 2.89 4.63
CA ARG A 258 20.71 3.00 5.45
C ARG A 258 21.85 2.44 4.62
N ALA A 259 22.39 3.30 3.77
CA ALA A 259 23.69 3.06 3.17
C ALA A 259 24.69 2.84 4.31
N THR A 260 25.18 1.62 4.43
CA THR A 260 26.48 1.35 5.04
C THR A 260 27.47 2.12 4.19
N SER A 261 27.99 3.23 4.71
CA SER A 261 29.14 3.91 4.12
C SER A 261 30.32 2.95 4.19
N THR A 262 30.58 2.25 3.09
CA THR A 262 31.88 1.68 2.78
C THR A 262 32.86 2.84 2.67
N THR A 263 33.65 3.05 3.73
CA THR A 263 34.92 3.75 3.60
C THR A 263 35.91 2.72 3.09
N ASP A 264 36.09 2.75 1.77
CA ASP A 264 37.27 2.26 1.11
C ASP A 264 38.43 3.16 1.56
N THR A 265 39.32 2.64 2.40
CA THR A 265 40.67 3.21 2.56
C THR A 265 41.66 2.13 2.16
N THR A 266 42.16 2.34 0.95
CA THR A 266 43.29 1.69 0.31
C THR A 266 44.47 1.49 1.27
N GLU A 267 44.99 0.27 1.23
CA GLU A 267 46.19 -0.22 1.90
C GLU A 267 47.47 0.43 1.32
N ALA A 268 48.40 0.81 2.19
CA ALA A 268 49.82 0.99 1.86
C ALA A 268 50.68 0.42 3.01
N PRO A 269 51.70 -0.42 2.75
CA PRO A 269 52.36 -1.20 3.80
C PRO A 269 53.72 -0.65 4.28
N ALA A 270 54.10 -1.18 5.45
CA ALA A 270 55.45 -1.45 5.97
C ALA A 270 56.21 -0.38 6.80
N ASP A 271 56.37 -0.78 8.08
CA ASP A 271 57.61 -0.88 8.87
C ASP A 271 58.15 0.35 9.63
N GLU A 272 58.03 0.33 10.97
CA GLU A 272 59.16 0.28 11.91
C GLU A 272 58.66 0.18 13.37
N ALA A 273 58.95 -0.94 14.02
CA ALA A 273 59.18 -1.03 15.47
C ALA A 273 60.69 -0.79 15.72
N PRO A 274 61.23 -0.62 16.96
CA PRO A 274 60.64 -0.91 18.27
C PRO A 274 61.01 0.07 19.42
N ALA A 275 60.30 -0.02 20.54
CA ALA A 275 60.90 0.17 21.86
C ALA A 275 60.09 -0.62 22.90
N GLY A 276 60.75 -1.60 23.53
CA GLY A 276 60.14 -2.53 24.48
C GLY A 276 60.05 -2.00 25.93
N PRO A 277 60.23 -2.87 26.94
CA PRO A 277 59.11 -3.40 27.71
C PRO A 277 59.26 -3.13 29.22
N THR A 278 58.16 -3.03 29.96
CA THR A 278 58.18 -3.24 31.41
C THR A 278 56.88 -3.84 31.95
N ALA A 279 57.00 -5.10 32.37
CA ALA A 279 56.51 -5.70 33.63
C ALA A 279 54.99 -5.80 33.94
N SER A 280 54.51 -7.05 33.96
CA SER A 280 53.41 -7.58 34.81
C SER A 280 53.77 -7.57 36.32
N PRO A 281 52.99 -8.15 37.27
CA PRO A 281 51.56 -8.57 37.29
C PRO A 281 50.79 -8.12 38.57
N GLY A 282 49.46 -8.31 38.57
CA GLY A 282 48.79 -9.03 39.67
C GLY A 282 47.84 -8.29 40.63
N THR A 283 46.53 -8.59 40.45
CA THR A 283 45.59 -9.09 41.50
C THR A 283 45.03 -8.08 42.56
N PRO A 284 43.82 -8.29 43.14
CA PRO A 284 42.50 -8.62 42.61
C PRO A 284 41.39 -7.63 43.05
N ALA A 285 40.16 -7.87 42.60
CA ALA A 285 38.92 -7.19 43.02
C ALA A 285 38.55 -7.42 44.50
N PRO A 286 37.74 -6.53 45.11
CA PRO A 286 36.84 -6.90 46.19
C PRO A 286 35.36 -6.73 45.81
N VAL A 287 34.60 -7.67 46.35
CA VAL A 287 33.15 -7.84 46.30
C VAL A 287 32.42 -6.80 47.17
N THR A 288 31.22 -6.43 46.71
CA THR A 288 30.19 -5.65 47.42
C THR A 288 29.75 -6.25 48.75
N PRO A 289 29.44 -5.44 49.77
CA PRO A 289 28.67 -5.88 50.93
C PRO A 289 27.17 -5.61 50.73
N ALA A 290 26.33 -6.59 51.07
CA ALA A 290 24.91 -6.38 51.36
C ALA A 290 24.61 -7.10 52.69
N GLY A 291 24.24 -6.32 53.69
CA GLY A 291 23.81 -6.79 55.01
C GLY A 291 23.08 -5.66 55.71
N THR A 292 21.83 -5.95 56.04
CA THR A 292 20.82 -5.16 56.76
C THR A 292 21.32 -4.57 58.07
#